data_AF-A0A0C3NUT5-F1
#
_entry.id   AF-A0A0C3NUT5-F1
#
_cell.length_a   1.000
_cell.length_b   1.000
_cell.length_c   1.000
_cell.angle_alpha   90.00
_cell.angle_beta   90.00
_cell.angle_gamma   90.00
#
_symmetry.space_group_name_H-M   'P 1'
#
loop_
_entity.id
_entity.type
_entity.pdbx_description
1 polymer ?
#
loop_
_entity_poly.entity_id
_entity_poly.type
_entity_poly.pdbx_seq_one_letter_code
_entity_poly.pdbx_strand_id
1 'polypeptide(L)'
;MVALGVSAKTLTHYQQLETSDLTVTTAAITQNAHVHQVSHLPWFWSIDVLMDTESITWMLECMCFIFYRTYWLRAKAVRDQWSEEEQLLMAEFQWTINYFNYRAIQWHTCHSECDALGASCYTARQIAVYERLSEHAKLKQQSMSLKYIPTLMDIDASNV
;
A
#
# COMPACT_ATOMS: atom_id res chain seq x y z
N MET A 1 -11.47 -2.13 43.27
CA MET A 1 -12.36 -0.96 43.14
C MET A 1 -11.50 0.28 43.30
N VAL A 2 -11.30 1.06 42.24
CA VAL A 2 -10.48 2.29 42.31
C VAL A 2 -11.31 3.37 43.00
N ALA A 3 -10.88 3.82 44.19
CA ALA A 3 -11.59 4.84 44.94
C ALA A 3 -11.13 6.24 44.47
N LEU A 4 -11.85 6.82 43.51
CA LEU A 4 -11.53 8.14 42.95
C LEU A 4 -11.99 9.32 43.84
N GLY A 5 -12.69 9.05 44.95
CA GLY A 5 -13.17 10.08 45.88
C GLY A 5 -14.24 11.02 45.29
N VAL A 6 -14.87 10.63 44.18
CA VAL A 6 -15.84 11.47 43.45
C VAL A 6 -17.28 11.01 43.71
N SER A 7 -18.23 11.93 43.52
CA SER A 7 -19.67 11.66 43.66
C SER A 7 -20.14 10.50 42.77
N ALA A 8 -21.15 9.76 43.22
CA ALA A 8 -21.72 8.62 42.49
C ALA A 8 -22.20 9.02 41.07
N LYS A 9 -22.69 10.26 40.90
CA LYS A 9 -23.13 10.81 39.61
C LYS A 9 -21.97 10.96 38.61
N THR A 10 -20.77 11.24 39.09
CA THR A 10 -19.57 11.35 38.26
C THR A 10 -19.01 9.98 37.92
N LEU A 11 -19.13 9.00 38.83
CA LEU A 11 -18.74 7.60 38.60
C LEU A 11 -19.66 6.87 37.61
N THR A 12 -20.92 7.28 37.50
CA THR A 12 -21.81 6.78 36.42
C THR A 12 -21.44 7.32 35.05
N HIS A 13 -20.82 8.50 35.00
CA HIS A 13 -20.45 9.17 33.75
C HIS A 13 -19.05 8.76 33.27
N TYR A 14 -18.08 8.72 34.20
CA TYR A 14 -16.71 8.31 33.94
C TYR A 14 -16.48 6.91 34.53
N GLN A 15 -16.73 5.88 33.72
CA GLN A 15 -16.51 4.49 34.11
C GLN A 15 -15.02 4.17 34.21
N GLN A 16 -14.67 3.05 34.83
CA GLN A 16 -13.29 2.60 34.89
C GLN A 16 -12.85 2.12 33.49
N LEU A 17 -11.68 2.57 33.04
CA LEU A 17 -11.10 2.12 31.77
C LEU A 17 -10.44 0.74 31.98
N GLU A 18 -10.91 -0.29 31.28
CA GLU A 18 -10.27 -1.60 31.29
C GLU A 18 -9.40 -1.82 30.06
N THR A 19 -8.43 -2.74 30.14
CA THR A 19 -7.56 -3.08 29.00
C THR A 19 -8.34 -3.65 27.82
N SER A 20 -9.51 -4.23 28.05
CA SER A 20 -10.46 -4.67 27.02
C SER A 20 -11.13 -3.49 26.28
N ASP A 21 -11.28 -2.33 26.92
CA ASP A 21 -11.82 -1.13 26.27
C ASP A 21 -10.80 -0.46 25.34
N LEU A 22 -9.52 -0.79 25.52
CA LEU A 22 -8.41 -0.32 24.68
C LEU A 22 -8.14 -1.23 23.49
N THR A 23 -8.78 -2.40 23.40
CA THR A 23 -8.62 -3.28 22.24
C THR A 23 -9.33 -2.71 21.02
N VAL A 24 -8.53 -2.12 20.12
CA VAL A 24 -8.98 -1.64 18.81
C VAL A 24 -9.54 -2.83 18.03
N THR A 25 -10.86 -2.93 17.97
CA THR A 25 -11.51 -3.96 17.17
C THR A 25 -11.45 -3.53 15.71
N THR A 26 -10.52 -4.12 14.95
CA THR A 26 -10.33 -3.85 13.51
C THR A 26 -11.61 -4.12 12.70
N ALA A 27 -12.55 -4.91 13.21
CA ALA A 27 -13.85 -5.13 12.59
C ALA A 27 -14.72 -3.85 12.47
N ALA A 28 -14.49 -2.83 13.30
CA ALA A 28 -15.13 -1.52 13.12
C ALA A 28 -14.59 -0.75 11.89
N ILE A 29 -13.39 -1.12 11.43
CA ILE A 29 -12.65 -0.46 10.34
C ILE A 29 -13.00 -1.11 8.99
N THR A 30 -13.37 -2.39 8.99
CA THR A 30 -13.77 -3.10 7.78
C THR A 30 -15.29 -3.02 7.59
N GLN A 31 -15.69 -2.40 6.47
CA GLN A 31 -16.96 -2.59 5.77
C GLN A 31 -18.13 -1.70 6.22
N ASN A 32 -18.41 -0.65 5.41
CA ASN A 32 -19.71 -0.04 5.02
C ASN A 32 -20.96 -0.18 5.92
N ALA A 33 -20.81 -0.37 7.22
CA ALA A 33 -21.89 -0.54 8.18
C ALA A 33 -22.01 0.73 9.03
N HIS A 34 -22.19 1.87 8.36
CA HIS A 34 -22.41 3.15 9.03
C HIS A 34 -23.59 3.13 10.02
N VAL A 35 -24.53 2.21 9.80
CA VAL A 35 -25.78 2.09 10.55
C VAL A 35 -25.59 1.34 11.89
N HIS A 36 -24.46 0.66 12.13
CA HIS A 36 -24.25 -0.17 13.34
C HIS A 36 -22.96 0.14 14.13
N GLN A 37 -22.14 1.11 13.72
CA GLN A 37 -20.80 1.34 14.30
C GLN A 37 -20.75 1.94 15.71
N VAL A 38 -21.84 2.52 16.23
CA VAL A 38 -21.81 3.22 17.53
C VAL A 38 -21.93 2.28 18.73
N SER A 39 -22.41 1.04 18.53
CA SER A 39 -22.71 0.11 19.64
C SER A 39 -21.49 -0.62 20.21
N HIS A 40 -20.36 -0.64 19.50
CA HIS A 40 -19.16 -1.39 19.90
C HIS A 40 -17.94 -0.50 20.21
N LEU A 41 -18.16 0.82 20.28
CA LEU A 41 -17.14 1.77 20.67
C LEU A 41 -17.01 1.82 22.20
N PRO A 42 -15.79 1.98 22.72
CA PRO A 42 -15.58 2.24 24.14
C PRO A 42 -16.41 3.42 24.64
N TRP A 43 -16.98 3.28 25.83
CA TRP A 43 -17.90 4.26 26.45
C TRP A 43 -17.32 5.68 26.56
N PHE A 44 -15.99 5.83 26.57
CA PHE A 44 -15.33 7.13 26.66
C PHE A 44 -15.41 7.95 25.36
N TRP A 45 -15.67 7.31 24.20
CA TRP A 45 -15.91 8.00 22.93
C TRP A 45 -17.34 8.50 22.78
N SER A 46 -18.28 7.97 23.56
CA SER A 46 -19.68 8.38 23.61
C SER A 46 -20.00 9.25 24.84
N ILE A 47 -18.96 9.70 25.56
CA ILE A 47 -19.14 10.49 26.77
C ILE A 47 -19.55 11.92 26.41
N ASP A 48 -20.68 12.38 26.96
CA ASP A 48 -21.14 13.75 26.78
C ASP A 48 -20.44 14.66 27.80
N VAL A 49 -19.23 15.11 27.47
CA VAL A 49 -18.39 15.92 28.37
C VAL A 49 -19.10 17.19 28.85
N LEU A 50 -20.11 17.67 28.12
CA LEU A 50 -20.81 18.93 28.41
C LEU A 50 -22.27 18.77 28.86
N MET A 51 -22.84 17.56 28.91
CA MET A 51 -24.28 17.34 29.17
C MET A 51 -25.17 18.25 28.31
N ASP A 52 -24.76 18.44 27.06
CA ASP A 52 -25.48 19.19 26.06
C ASP A 52 -25.67 18.25 24.88
N THR A 53 -26.91 18.02 24.49
CA THR A 53 -27.23 17.13 23.37
C THR A 53 -26.56 17.63 22.08
N GLU A 54 -26.30 18.94 21.95
CA GLU A 54 -25.51 19.49 20.84
C GLU A 54 -24.04 19.07 20.92
N SER A 55 -23.54 18.83 22.14
CA SER A 55 -22.17 18.42 22.43
C SER A 55 -21.81 17.04 21.87
N ILE A 56 -22.74 16.11 21.96
CA ILE A 56 -22.59 14.75 21.42
C ILE A 56 -22.54 14.78 19.89
N THR A 57 -23.33 15.64 19.25
CA THR A 57 -23.35 15.80 17.78
C THR A 57 -22.01 16.26 17.24
N TRP A 58 -21.38 17.29 17.83
CA TRP A 58 -20.05 17.74 17.35
C TRP A 58 -18.97 16.70 17.62
N MET A 59 -19.05 15.95 18.73
CA MET A 59 -18.11 14.87 19.03
C MET A 59 -18.24 13.72 18.01
N LEU A 60 -19.47 13.33 17.65
CA LEU A 60 -19.71 12.34 16.60
C LEU A 60 -19.27 12.83 15.22
N GLU A 61 -19.48 14.11 14.90
CA GLU A 61 -18.98 14.73 13.66
C GLU A 61 -17.45 14.75 13.61
N CYS A 62 -16.78 15.15 14.70
CA CYS A 62 -15.32 15.12 14.81
C CYS A 62 -14.77 13.70 14.73
N MET A 63 -15.41 12.75 15.40
CA MET A 63 -15.03 11.34 15.36
C MET A 63 -15.16 10.77 13.95
N CYS A 64 -16.31 10.97 13.30
CA CYS A 64 -16.51 10.65 11.89
C CYS A 64 -15.44 11.31 11.02
N PHE A 65 -15.20 12.61 11.18
CA PHE A 65 -14.20 13.34 10.41
C PHE A 65 -12.80 12.75 10.55
N ILE A 66 -12.38 12.39 11.77
CA ILE A 66 -11.07 11.77 12.02
C ILE A 66 -11.00 10.37 11.41
N PHE A 67 -12.03 9.54 11.57
CA PHE A 67 -12.06 8.19 11.01
C PHE A 67 -12.08 8.19 9.49
N TYR A 68 -12.98 8.95 8.86
CA TYR A 68 -13.06 9.10 7.42
C TYR A 68 -11.77 9.66 6.82
N ARG A 69 -11.19 10.69 7.45
CA ARG A 69 -9.93 11.27 6.98
C ARG A 69 -8.77 10.30 7.12
N THR A 70 -8.68 9.57 8.23
CA THR A 70 -7.60 8.58 8.44
C THR A 70 -7.72 7.42 7.46
N TYR A 71 -8.94 6.92 7.24
CA TYR A 71 -9.20 5.88 6.25
C TYR A 71 -8.86 6.35 4.84
N TRP A 72 -9.31 7.54 4.45
CA TRP A 72 -9.00 8.13 3.16
C TRP A 72 -7.50 8.35 2.96
N LEU A 73 -6.79 8.85 3.98
CA LEU A 73 -5.34 9.03 3.92
C LEU A 73 -4.60 7.70 3.73
N ARG A 74 -5.05 6.63 4.41
CA ARG A 74 -4.48 5.28 4.23
C ARG A 74 -4.75 4.74 2.82
N ALA A 75 -5.99 4.84 2.34
CA ALA A 75 -6.34 4.40 1.00
C ALA A 75 -5.56 5.19 -0.08
N LYS A 76 -5.42 6.50 0.12
CA LYS A 76 -4.60 7.36 -0.72
C LYS A 76 -3.14 6.94 -0.72
N ALA A 77 -2.55 6.71 0.46
CA ALA A 77 -1.15 6.29 0.59
C ALA A 77 -0.89 4.94 -0.10
N VAL A 78 -1.81 3.97 0.02
CA VAL A 78 -1.70 2.68 -0.68
C VAL A 78 -1.75 2.87 -2.20
N ARG A 79 -2.67 3.69 -2.70
CA ARG A 79 -2.76 4.00 -4.13
C ARG A 79 -1.50 4.69 -4.63
N ASP A 80 -1.01 5.69 -3.90
CA ASP A 80 0.19 6.43 -4.27
C ASP A 80 1.40 5.49 -4.26
N GLN A 81 1.52 4.59 -3.29
CA GLN A 81 2.55 3.54 -3.23
C GLN A 81 2.47 2.58 -4.43
N TRP A 82 1.28 2.11 -4.81
CA TRP A 82 1.13 1.24 -5.99
C TRP A 82 1.54 1.95 -7.29
N SER A 83 1.23 3.25 -7.41
CA SER A 83 1.65 4.05 -8.57
C SER A 83 3.17 4.22 -8.62
N GLU A 84 3.81 4.46 -7.47
CA GLU A 84 5.27 4.51 -7.36
C GLU A 84 5.91 3.15 -7.68
N GLU A 85 5.37 2.07 -7.12
CA GLU A 85 5.89 0.70 -7.34
C GLU A 85 5.79 0.28 -8.80
N GLU A 86 4.70 0.64 -9.50
CA GLU A 86 4.57 0.40 -10.94
C GLU A 86 5.67 1.12 -11.74
N GLN A 87 5.93 2.40 -11.45
CA GLN A 87 6.97 3.17 -12.11
C GLN A 87 8.37 2.60 -11.84
N LEU A 88 8.65 2.25 -10.58
CA LEU A 88 9.91 1.62 -10.18
C LEU A 88 10.11 0.28 -10.88
N LEU A 89 9.08 -0.57 -10.92
CA LEU A 89 9.15 -1.87 -11.58
C LEU A 89 9.44 -1.72 -13.08
N MET A 90 8.81 -0.76 -13.76
CA MET A 90 9.11 -0.47 -15.17
C MET A 90 10.56 -0.01 -15.37
N ALA A 91 11.07 0.84 -14.49
CA ALA A 91 12.46 1.29 -14.53
C ALA A 91 13.43 0.13 -14.26
N GLU A 92 13.16 -0.73 -13.28
CA GLU A 92 13.96 -1.91 -12.95
C GLU A 92 14.02 -2.93 -14.10
N PHE A 93 12.89 -3.17 -14.78
CA PHE A 93 12.87 -4.00 -15.99
C PHE A 93 13.79 -3.42 -17.08
N GLN A 94 13.69 -2.11 -17.31
CA GLN A 94 14.53 -1.44 -18.30
C GLN A 94 16.02 -1.50 -17.91
N TRP A 95 16.36 -1.28 -16.64
CA TRP A 95 17.73 -1.41 -16.13
C TRP A 95 18.26 -2.83 -16.27
N THR A 96 17.43 -3.84 -15.98
CA THR A 96 17.79 -5.25 -16.14
C THR A 96 18.13 -5.59 -17.59
N ILE A 97 17.31 -5.14 -18.54
CA ILE A 97 17.56 -5.31 -19.98
C ILE A 97 18.86 -4.60 -20.38
N ASN A 98 19.05 -3.36 -19.94
CA ASN A 98 20.25 -2.58 -20.22
C ASN A 98 21.51 -3.25 -19.66
N TYR A 99 21.42 -3.81 -18.45
CA TYR A 99 22.50 -4.56 -17.83
C TYR A 99 22.88 -5.80 -18.63
N PHE A 100 21.89 -6.60 -19.07
CA PHE A 100 22.18 -7.77 -19.90
C PHE A 100 22.82 -7.39 -21.24
N ASN A 101 22.32 -6.36 -21.91
CA ASN A 101 22.93 -5.87 -23.15
C ASN A 101 24.37 -5.38 -22.91
N TYR A 102 24.60 -4.62 -21.83
CA TYR A 102 25.92 -4.17 -21.45
C TYR A 102 26.88 -5.34 -21.22
N ARG A 103 26.45 -6.38 -20.49
CA ARG A 103 27.25 -7.59 -20.25
C ARG A 103 27.53 -8.33 -21.54
N ALA A 104 26.55 -8.46 -22.45
CA ALA A 104 26.78 -9.06 -23.76
C ALA A 104 27.86 -8.31 -24.55
N ILE A 105 27.80 -6.97 -24.59
CA ILE A 105 28.81 -6.12 -25.24
C ILE A 105 30.20 -6.32 -24.61
N GLN A 106 30.30 -6.35 -23.27
CA GLN A 106 31.58 -6.61 -22.59
C GLN A 106 32.17 -7.97 -23.00
N TRP A 107 31.35 -9.00 -23.10
CA TRP A 107 31.81 -10.32 -23.54
C TRP A 107 32.17 -10.35 -25.03
N HIS A 108 31.49 -9.57 -25.88
CA HIS A 108 31.89 -9.38 -27.28
C HIS A 108 33.29 -8.76 -27.38
N THR A 109 33.59 -7.73 -26.58
CA THR A 109 34.94 -7.15 -26.51
C THR A 109 35.97 -8.19 -26.07
N CYS A 110 35.70 -8.94 -25.00
CA CYS A 110 36.60 -9.98 -24.51
C CYS A 110 36.79 -11.13 -25.52
N HIS A 111 35.75 -11.50 -26.26
CA HIS A 111 35.84 -12.49 -27.33
C HIS A 111 36.76 -12.01 -28.46
N SER A 112 36.69 -10.73 -28.84
CA SER A 112 37.53 -10.16 -29.90
C SER A 112 39.02 -10.08 -29.52
N GLU A 113 39.33 -10.04 -28.23
CA GLU A 113 40.69 -9.99 -27.68
C GLU A 113 41.26 -11.39 -27.35
N CYS A 114 40.46 -12.46 -27.46
CA CYS A 114 40.87 -13.81 -27.11
C CYS A 114 41.44 -14.60 -28.30
N ASP A 115 42.72 -14.96 -28.22
CA ASP A 115 43.36 -15.85 -29.21
C ASP A 115 43.21 -17.34 -28.89
N ALA A 116 42.97 -17.69 -27.62
CA ALA A 116 42.90 -19.08 -27.19
C ALA A 116 41.51 -19.69 -27.48
N LEU A 117 41.47 -20.83 -28.20
CA LEU A 117 40.25 -21.54 -28.58
C LEU A 117 39.28 -21.79 -27.39
N GLY A 118 39.81 -22.24 -26.24
CA GLY A 118 38.97 -22.49 -25.06
C GLY A 118 38.34 -21.22 -24.47
N ALA A 119 39.09 -20.11 -24.46
CA ALA A 119 38.61 -18.82 -23.99
C ALA A 119 37.58 -18.22 -24.97
N SER A 120 37.81 -18.36 -26.28
CA SER A 120 36.85 -17.97 -27.32
C SER A 120 35.53 -18.75 -27.19
N CYS A 121 35.57 -20.08 -27.00
CA CYS A 121 34.34 -20.86 -26.79
C CYS A 121 33.58 -20.45 -25.52
N TYR A 122 34.29 -20.15 -24.43
CA TYR A 122 33.65 -19.70 -23.19
C TYR A 122 33.00 -18.32 -23.34
N THR A 123 33.72 -17.36 -23.92
CA THR A 123 33.21 -15.99 -24.15
C THR A 123 32.02 -16.01 -25.12
N ALA A 124 32.07 -16.82 -26.18
CA ALA A 124 30.95 -17.04 -27.10
C ALA A 124 29.69 -17.59 -26.38
N ARG A 125 29.88 -18.53 -25.44
CA ARG A 125 28.78 -19.01 -24.59
C ARG A 125 28.22 -17.91 -23.70
N GLN A 126 29.08 -17.08 -23.09
CA GLN A 126 28.62 -15.98 -22.21
C GLN A 126 27.80 -14.95 -23.00
N ILE A 127 28.25 -14.57 -24.19
CA ILE A 127 27.49 -13.72 -25.12
C ILE A 127 26.08 -14.27 -25.32
N ALA A 128 25.98 -15.53 -25.77
CA ALA A 128 24.70 -16.15 -26.06
C ALA A 128 23.77 -16.23 -24.83
N VAL A 129 24.32 -16.39 -23.62
CA VAL A 129 23.54 -16.39 -22.37
C VAL A 129 22.93 -15.00 -22.12
N TYR A 130 23.73 -13.94 -22.19
CA TYR A 130 23.26 -12.58 -21.89
C TYR A 130 22.31 -12.04 -22.96
N GLU A 131 22.52 -12.40 -24.23
CA GLU A 131 21.58 -12.07 -25.32
C GLU A 131 20.22 -12.75 -25.11
N ARG A 132 20.20 -14.05 -24.79
CA ARG A 132 18.94 -14.76 -24.48
C ARG A 132 18.23 -14.18 -23.26
N LEU A 133 18.98 -13.80 -22.22
CA LEU A 133 18.41 -13.16 -21.03
C LEU A 133 17.79 -11.80 -21.36
N SER A 134 18.43 -11.00 -22.21
CA SER A 134 17.90 -9.69 -22.61
C SER A 134 16.64 -9.83 -23.48
N GLU A 135 16.62 -10.78 -24.41
CA GLU A 135 15.44 -11.11 -25.20
C GLU A 135 14.27 -11.59 -24.34
N HIS A 136 14.54 -12.51 -23.41
CA HIS A 136 13.50 -13.04 -22.52
C HIS A 136 12.93 -11.94 -21.62
N ALA A 137 13.78 -11.05 -21.08
CA ALA A 137 13.34 -9.93 -20.27
C ALA A 137 12.47 -8.94 -21.06
N LYS A 138 12.85 -8.62 -22.32
CA LYS A 138 12.05 -7.77 -23.22
C LYS A 138 10.67 -8.37 -23.50
N LEU A 139 10.61 -9.67 -23.82
CA LEU A 139 9.35 -10.36 -24.06
C LEU A 139 8.45 -10.35 -22.82
N LYS A 140 9.04 -10.54 -21.63
CA LYS A 140 8.30 -10.50 -20.38
C LYS A 140 7.76 -9.09 -20.09
N GLN A 141 8.55 -8.04 -20.32
CA GLN A 141 8.12 -6.66 -20.18
C GLN A 141 6.95 -6.34 -21.14
N GLN A 142 7.04 -6.74 -22.41
CA GLN A 142 5.97 -6.58 -23.40
C GLN A 142 4.70 -7.34 -23.01
N SER A 143 4.85 -8.56 -22.47
CA SER A 143 3.71 -9.35 -21.99
C SER A 143 3.01 -8.72 -20.79
N MET A 144 3.74 -7.98 -19.94
CA MET A 144 3.18 -7.24 -18.83
C MET A 144 2.45 -5.98 -19.32
N SER A 145 3.03 -5.23 -20.26
CA SER A 145 2.38 -4.04 -20.81
C SER A 145 1.09 -4.34 -21.59
N LEU A 146 0.99 -5.52 -22.21
CA LEU A 146 -0.22 -5.96 -22.93
C LEU A 146 -1.35 -6.44 -22.01
N LYS A 147 -1.08 -6.67 -20.72
CA LYS A 147 -2.09 -7.06 -19.72
C LYS A 147 -2.76 -5.86 -19.05
N TYR A 148 -2.60 -4.65 -19.58
CA TYR A 148 -3.36 -3.49 -19.12
C TYR A 148 -4.86 -3.79 -19.22
N ILE A 149 -5.47 -4.08 -18.06
CA ILE A 149 -6.92 -4.18 -17.90
C ILE A 149 -7.38 -2.73 -17.68
N PRO A 150 -8.23 -2.16 -18.53
CA PRO A 150 -8.76 -0.81 -18.31
C PRO A 150 -9.39 -0.78 -16.93
N THR A 151 -8.85 0.05 -16.05
CA THR A 151 -9.46 0.30 -14.75
C THR A 151 -10.78 1.01 -15.01
N LEU A 152 -11.84 0.66 -14.28
CA LEU A 152 -13.20 1.20 -14.45
C LEU A 152 -13.25 2.75 -14.51
N MET A 153 -12.23 3.44 -13.96
CA MET A 153 -12.07 4.89 -14.00
C MET A 153 -11.66 5.48 -15.37
N ASP A 154 -11.07 4.70 -16.28
CA ASP A 154 -10.67 5.19 -17.62
C ASP A 154 -11.84 5.28 -18.60
N ILE A 155 -12.97 4.62 -18.28
CA ILE A 155 -14.17 4.56 -19.14
C ILE A 155 -15.00 5.85 -19.01
N ASP A 156 -14.95 6.53 -17.86
CA ASP A 156 -15.73 7.75 -17.62
C ASP A 156 -15.09 9.02 -18.21
N ALA A 157 -13.80 9.00 -18.57
CA ALA A 157 -13.12 10.15 -19.17
C ALA A 157 -13.27 10.23 -20.70
N SER A 158 -13.82 9.21 -21.34
CA SER A 158 -13.92 9.11 -22.81
C SER A 158 -15.32 9.44 -23.36
N ASN A 159 -16.28 9.78 -22.49
CA ASN A 159 -17.64 10.19 -22.88
C ASN A 159 -17.90 11.65 -22.45
N VAL A 160 -17.19 12.59 -23.07
CA VAL A 160 -17.61 14.00 -23.19
C VAL A 160 -17.30 14.48 -24.60
#